data_AF-A0A0D0SHM0-F1
#
_entry.id   AF-A0A0D0SHM0-F1
#
_cell.length_a   1.000
_cell.length_b   1.000
_cell.length_c   1.000
_cell.angle_alpha   90.00
_cell.angle_beta   90.00
_cell.angle_gamma   90.00
#
_symmetry.space_group_name_H-M   'P 1'
#
loop_
_entity.id
_entity.type
_entity.pdbx_description
1 polymer ?
#
loop_
_entity_poly.entity_id
_entity_poly.type
_entity_poly.pdbx_seq_one_letter_code
_entity_poly.pdbx_strand_id
1 'polypeptide(L)'
;MPFLQTLKELESRNIKGQILTTNYLNFSEPKALEQLQKLKNITLKMYDVEAAGEGFHTKGYIFKKEEVYNIIIGSSNMTAAALTSNREWNTRIVSTNQGEMAKSIVDEFEQLWNLHILLTIVTLLRSIKHAMR
;
A
#
# COMPACT_ATOMS: atom_id res chain seq x y z
N MET A 1 -11.22 -5.35 -7.13
CA MET A 1 -9.83 -4.95 -6.81
C MET A 1 -8.92 -5.43 -7.93
N PRO A 2 -8.18 -4.54 -8.59
CA PRO A 2 -7.09 -4.93 -9.49
C PRO A 2 -6.10 -5.85 -8.76
N PHE A 3 -5.53 -6.83 -9.45
CA PHE A 3 -4.50 -7.75 -8.94
C PHE A 3 -4.91 -8.74 -7.82
N LEU A 4 -6.18 -8.85 -7.45
CA LEU A 4 -6.60 -9.84 -6.42
C LEU A 4 -6.15 -11.27 -6.75
N GLN A 5 -6.21 -11.66 -8.04
CA GLN A 5 -5.75 -12.97 -8.49
C GLN A 5 -4.23 -13.13 -8.31
N THR A 6 -3.45 -12.13 -8.72
CA THR A 6 -2.00 -12.11 -8.51
C THR A 6 -1.64 -12.19 -7.02
N LEU A 7 -2.34 -11.49 -6.15
CA LEU A 7 -2.08 -11.54 -4.71
C LEU A 7 -2.38 -12.93 -4.10
N LYS A 8 -3.41 -13.63 -4.59
CA LYS A 8 -3.69 -15.03 -4.20
C LYS A 8 -2.60 -15.99 -4.68
N GLU A 9 -2.04 -15.76 -5.85
CA GLU A 9 -0.90 -16.55 -6.34
C GLU A 9 0.37 -16.30 -5.52
N LEU A 10 0.58 -15.06 -5.06
CA LEU A 10 1.66 -14.76 -4.12
C LEU A 10 1.42 -15.44 -2.77
N GLU A 11 0.16 -15.51 -2.30
CA GLU A 11 -0.22 -16.23 -1.09
C GLU A 11 0.08 -17.74 -1.19
N SER A 12 -0.30 -18.39 -2.30
CA SER A 12 -0.04 -19.82 -2.50
C SER A 12 1.45 -20.16 -2.57
N ARG A 13 2.27 -19.17 -2.94
CA ARG A 13 3.74 -19.26 -2.96
C ARG A 13 4.40 -18.79 -1.66
N ASN A 14 3.61 -18.43 -0.65
CA ASN A 14 4.07 -17.89 0.64
C ASN A 14 4.96 -16.63 0.52
N ILE A 15 4.73 -15.81 -0.52
CA ILE A 15 5.43 -14.55 -0.70
C ILE A 15 4.71 -13.49 0.13
N LYS A 16 5.40 -12.94 1.13
CA LYS A 16 4.83 -11.95 2.04
C LYS A 16 4.79 -10.56 1.42
N GLY A 17 3.80 -9.77 1.82
CA GLY A 17 3.64 -8.38 1.40
C GLY A 17 3.18 -7.47 2.53
N GLN A 18 3.45 -6.18 2.35
CA GLN A 18 3.01 -5.11 3.25
C GLN A 18 2.23 -4.09 2.42
N ILE A 19 1.07 -3.67 2.91
CA ILE A 19 0.28 -2.60 2.32
C ILE A 19 0.03 -1.56 3.40
N LEU A 20 0.46 -0.33 3.12
CA LEU A 20 0.14 0.85 3.91
C LEU A 20 -0.89 1.67 3.13
N THR A 21 -2.03 1.94 3.75
CA THR A 21 -3.08 2.81 3.20
C THR A 21 -3.39 3.93 4.18
N THR A 22 -4.37 4.79 3.89
CA THR A 22 -4.81 5.88 4.75
C THR A 22 -6.33 6.05 4.74
N ASN A 23 -6.89 6.69 5.78
CA ASN A 23 -8.27 7.17 5.84
C ASN A 23 -8.52 8.45 5.03
N TYR A 24 -7.49 9.02 4.41
CA TYR A 24 -7.63 10.22 3.57
C TYR A 24 -8.68 10.03 2.46
N LEU A 25 -9.66 10.95 2.42
CA LEU A 25 -10.70 11.10 1.38
C LEU A 25 -11.63 9.88 1.15
N ASN A 26 -11.71 8.92 2.07
CA ASN A 26 -12.61 7.74 1.94
C ASN A 26 -12.44 6.92 0.63
N PHE A 27 -11.29 7.02 -0.06
CA PHE A 27 -11.06 6.30 -1.32
C PHE A 27 -10.87 4.80 -1.16
N SER A 28 -10.57 4.32 0.06
CA SER A 28 -10.42 2.89 0.31
C SER A 28 -11.79 2.22 0.41
N GLU A 29 -12.22 1.56 -0.67
CA GLU A 29 -13.46 0.78 -0.67
C GLU A 29 -13.44 -0.28 0.45
N PRO A 30 -14.42 -0.29 1.37
CA PRO A 30 -14.45 -1.23 2.50
C PRO A 30 -14.35 -2.68 2.05
N LYS A 31 -15.01 -3.01 0.92
CA LYS A 31 -14.97 -4.34 0.30
C LYS A 31 -13.55 -4.72 -0.15
N ALA A 32 -12.76 -3.78 -0.68
CA ALA A 32 -11.39 -4.07 -1.09
C ALA A 32 -10.50 -4.38 0.12
N LEU A 33 -10.66 -3.62 1.21
CA LEU A 33 -9.97 -3.88 2.48
C LEU A 33 -10.35 -5.24 3.07
N GLU A 34 -11.64 -5.61 3.04
CA GLU A 34 -12.11 -6.93 3.46
C GLU A 34 -11.53 -8.07 2.61
N GLN A 35 -11.31 -7.86 1.30
CA GLN A 35 -10.64 -8.86 0.47
C GLN A 35 -9.16 -8.98 0.80
N LEU A 36 -8.48 -7.86 1.02
CA LEU A 36 -7.07 -7.85 1.44
C LEU A 36 -6.90 -8.52 2.81
N GLN A 37 -7.84 -8.35 3.74
CA GLN A 37 -7.82 -9.01 5.05
C GLN A 37 -7.79 -10.53 4.97
N LYS A 38 -8.39 -11.11 3.93
CA LYS A 38 -8.49 -12.56 3.77
C LYS A 38 -7.15 -13.20 3.39
N LEU A 39 -6.22 -12.40 2.88
CA LEU A 39 -4.88 -12.85 2.47
C LEU A 39 -3.98 -12.95 3.70
N LYS A 40 -3.50 -14.16 3.99
CA LYS A 40 -2.67 -14.47 5.17
C LYS A 40 -1.21 -14.04 5.02
N ASN A 41 -0.77 -13.84 3.78
CA ASN A 41 0.59 -13.40 3.44
C ASN A 41 0.75 -11.88 3.41
N ILE A 42 -0.34 -11.11 3.50
CA ILE A 42 -0.30 -9.64 3.45
C ILE A 42 -0.60 -9.07 4.83
N THR A 43 0.28 -8.17 5.28
CA THR A 43 -0.03 -7.30 6.42
C THR A 43 -0.57 -5.98 5.88
N LEU A 44 -1.74 -5.56 6.39
CA LEU A 44 -2.34 -4.28 6.08
C LEU A 44 -2.30 -3.37 7.31
N LYS A 45 -1.78 -2.15 7.13
CA LYS A 45 -1.83 -1.08 8.13
C LYS A 45 -2.45 0.17 7.51
N MET A 46 -3.05 1.01 8.36
CA MET A 46 -3.59 2.30 7.94
C MET A 46 -2.93 3.45 8.69
N TYR A 47 -2.47 4.45 7.95
CA TYR A 47 -2.06 5.75 8.46
C TYR A 47 -3.29 6.64 8.69
N ASP A 48 -3.52 7.00 9.95
CA ASP A 48 -4.60 7.88 10.35
C ASP A 48 -4.18 9.36 10.22
N VAL A 49 -4.61 10.02 9.14
CA VAL A 49 -4.25 11.42 8.87
C VAL A 49 -4.85 12.40 9.87
N GLU A 50 -6.01 12.06 10.46
CA GLU A 50 -6.66 12.92 11.44
C GLU A 50 -5.86 12.91 12.74
N ALA A 51 -5.44 11.73 13.19
CA ALA A 51 -4.61 11.59 14.37
C ALA A 51 -3.18 12.13 14.14
N ALA A 52 -2.64 11.98 12.93
CA ALA A 52 -1.29 12.44 12.60
C ALA A 52 -1.20 13.95 12.36
N GLY A 53 -2.30 14.60 11.95
CA GLY A 53 -2.30 16.01 11.54
C GLY A 53 -1.55 16.28 10.24
N GLU A 54 -1.17 15.24 9.49
CA GLU A 54 -0.42 15.31 8.24
C GLU A 54 -1.11 14.50 7.15
N GLY A 55 -1.17 15.07 5.94
CA GLY A 55 -1.78 14.41 4.78
C GLY A 55 -0.90 13.28 4.25
N PHE A 56 -1.52 12.14 3.93
CA PHE A 56 -0.84 11.00 3.32
C PHE A 56 -1.35 10.76 1.90
N HIS A 57 -0.56 11.10 0.88
CA HIS A 57 -0.96 10.94 -0.52
C HIS A 57 0.09 10.23 -1.38
N THR A 58 1.05 9.56 -0.75
CA THR A 58 2.09 8.77 -1.42
C THR A 58 1.50 7.58 -2.17
N LYS A 59 1.94 7.36 -3.41
CA LYS A 59 1.63 6.18 -4.21
C LYS A 59 2.94 5.56 -4.66
N GLY A 60 3.33 4.50 -3.96
CA GLY A 60 4.56 3.78 -4.21
C GLY A 60 4.30 2.28 -4.23
N TYR A 61 4.95 1.58 -5.15
CA TYR A 61 4.92 0.13 -5.27
C TYR A 61 6.37 -0.36 -5.27
N ILE A 62 6.75 -1.09 -4.22
CA ILE A 62 8.11 -1.58 -4.01
C ILE A 62 8.09 -3.10 -4.15
N PHE A 63 8.84 -3.63 -5.12
CA PHE A 63 9.01 -5.06 -5.32
C PHE A 63 10.48 -5.42 -5.17
N LYS A 64 10.77 -6.35 -4.27
CA LYS A 64 12.13 -6.87 -4.07
C LYS A 64 12.22 -8.32 -4.54
N LYS A 65 13.24 -8.63 -5.33
CA LYS A 65 13.66 -10.00 -5.62
C LYS A 65 15.17 -10.08 -5.43
N GLU A 66 15.60 -10.91 -4.48
CA GLU A 66 17.01 -10.99 -4.07
C GLU A 66 17.54 -9.58 -3.74
N GLU A 67 18.62 -9.15 -4.39
CA GLU A 67 19.23 -7.83 -4.16
C GLU A 67 18.66 -6.72 -5.06
N VAL A 68 17.68 -7.04 -5.91
CA VAL A 68 17.13 -6.10 -6.90
C VAL A 68 15.78 -5.56 -6.44
N TYR A 69 15.68 -4.23 -6.40
CA TYR A 69 14.46 -3.47 -6.20
C TYR A 69 13.89 -3.00 -7.54
N ASN A 70 12.59 -3.20 -7.70
CA ASN A 70 11.77 -2.57 -8.73
C ASN A 70 10.77 -1.67 -8.01
N ILE A 71 10.95 -0.37 -8.15
CA ILE A 71 10.13 0.63 -7.47
C ILE A 71 9.36 1.40 -8.53
N ILE A 72 8.06 1.59 -8.32
CA ILE A 72 7.22 2.44 -9.15
C ILE A 72 6.64 3.52 -8.26
N ILE A 73 6.85 4.79 -8.61
CA ILE A 73 6.29 5.96 -7.93
C ILE A 73 5.62 6.85 -8.97
N GLY A 74 4.47 7.41 -8.63
CA GLY A 74 3.78 8.34 -9.51
C GLY A 74 2.39 8.71 -9.03
N SER A 75 1.52 9.04 -9.99
CA SER A 75 0.15 9.48 -9.71
C SER A 75 -0.87 8.32 -9.63
N SER A 76 -0.50 7.10 -10.06
CA SER A 76 -1.42 5.96 -10.10
C SER A 76 -1.78 5.41 -8.70
N ASN A 77 -3.04 5.56 -8.32
CA ASN A 77 -3.65 4.74 -7.26
C ASN A 77 -3.83 3.28 -7.71
N MET A 78 -4.03 2.36 -6.76
CA MET A 78 -4.32 0.95 -7.05
C MET A 78 -5.81 0.75 -7.40
N THR A 79 -6.31 1.49 -8.39
CA THR A 79 -7.68 1.41 -8.90
C THR A 79 -7.67 0.96 -10.36
N ALA A 80 -8.77 0.36 -10.83
CA ALA A 80 -8.84 -0.12 -12.21
C ALA A 80 -8.61 1.03 -13.21
N ALA A 81 -9.23 2.18 -12.98
CA ALA A 81 -9.10 3.35 -13.86
C ALA A 81 -7.67 3.91 -13.92
N ALA A 82 -6.99 4.06 -12.77
CA ALA A 82 -5.61 4.53 -12.69
C ALA A 82 -4.60 3.58 -13.36
N LEU A 83 -4.96 2.31 -13.55
CA LEU A 83 -4.08 1.30 -14.14
C LEU A 83 -4.39 1.04 -15.62
N THR A 84 -5.49 1.54 -16.18
CA THR A 84 -5.90 1.21 -17.55
C THR A 84 -6.33 2.39 -18.41
N SER A 85 -7.06 3.37 -17.85
CA SER A 85 -7.75 4.40 -18.64
C SER A 85 -7.33 5.83 -18.34
N ASN A 86 -6.88 6.10 -17.10
CA ASN A 86 -6.44 7.43 -16.72
C ASN A 86 -5.09 7.76 -17.37
N ARG A 87 -4.85 9.05 -17.57
CA ARG A 87 -3.51 9.56 -17.87
C ARG A 87 -2.75 9.71 -16.56
N GLU A 88 -1.81 8.81 -16.32
CA GLU A 88 -1.00 8.77 -15.11
C GLU A 88 0.48 8.90 -15.46
N TRP A 89 1.23 9.65 -14.66
CA TRP A 89 2.66 9.79 -14.82
C TRP A 89 3.33 8.96 -13.73
N ASN A 90 4.12 7.97 -14.15
CA ASN A 90 4.82 7.06 -13.25
C ASN A 90 6.27 6.93 -13.67
N THR A 91 7.16 6.85 -12.69
CA THR A 91 8.58 6.53 -12.89
C THR A 91 8.86 5.15 -12.32
N ARG A 92 9.56 4.32 -13.11
CA ARG A 92 10.09 3.04 -12.65
C ARG A 92 11.58 3.17 -12.38
N ILE A 93 11.98 2.80 -11.17
CA ILE A 93 13.37 2.73 -10.73
C ILE A 93 13.72 1.25 -10.59
N VAL A 94 14.81 0.83 -11.24
CA VAL A 94 15.41 -0.49 -11.06
C VAL A 94 16.78 -0.28 -10.46
N SER A 95 17.01 -0.83 -9.26
CA SER A 95 18.23 -0.59 -8.51
C SER A 95 18.60 -1.79 -7.67
N THR A 96 19.87 -1.91 -7.30
CA THR A 96 20.28 -2.79 -6.21
C THR A 96 20.11 -2.08 -4.86
N ASN A 97 20.35 -2.81 -3.77
CA ASN A 97 20.40 -2.27 -2.40
C ASN A 97 21.47 -1.18 -2.17
N GLN A 98 22.44 -1.01 -3.09
CA GLN A 98 23.48 0.01 -3.04
C GLN A 98 23.03 1.37 -3.61
N GLY A 99 21.91 1.42 -4.34
CA GLY A 99 21.43 2.65 -4.93
C GLY A 99 20.81 3.58 -3.90
N GLU A 100 21.34 4.79 -3.79
CA GLU A 100 20.91 5.80 -2.80
C GLU A 100 19.41 6.09 -2.86
N MET A 101 18.86 6.24 -4.07
CA MET A 101 17.43 6.52 -4.26
C MET A 101 16.54 5.36 -3.78
N ALA A 102 16.89 4.13 -4.13
CA ALA A 102 16.12 2.96 -3.70
C ALA A 102 16.19 2.80 -2.17
N LYS A 103 17.37 3.02 -1.58
CA LYS A 103 17.54 3.01 -0.13
C LYS A 103 16.67 4.07 0.53
N SER A 104 16.72 5.32 0.06
CA SER A 104 15.91 6.41 0.62
C SER A 104 14.41 6.09 0.61
N ILE A 105 13.89 5.55 -0.50
CA ILE A 105 12.47 5.21 -0.64
C ILE A 105 12.08 4.06 0.30
N VAL A 106 12.93 3.03 0.42
CA VAL A 106 12.69 1.90 1.32
C VAL A 106 12.76 2.33 2.78
N ASP A 107 13.75 3.15 3.14
CA ASP A 107 13.91 3.68 4.49
C ASP A 107 12.70 4.55 4.89
N GLU A 108 12.20 5.40 3.98
CA GLU A 108 10.98 6.18 4.19
C GLU A 108 9.76 5.28 4.40
N PHE A 109 9.58 4.25 3.57
CA PHE A 109 8.50 3.27 3.75
C PHE A 109 8.58 2.57 5.11
N GLU A 110 9.78 2.13 5.53
CA GLU A 110 9.97 1.45 6.81
C GLU A 110 9.73 2.40 8.00
N GLN A 111 10.13 3.67 7.90
CA GLN A 111 9.81 4.67 8.92
C GLN A 111 8.29 4.80 9.07
N LEU A 112 7.58 5.00 7.97
CA LEU A 112 6.12 5.09 7.95
C LEU A 112 5.48 3.82 8.50
N TRP A 113 5.97 2.64 8.09
CA TRP A 113 5.45 1.32 8.48
C TRP A 113 5.55 1.03 9.97
N ASN A 114 6.51 1.65 10.66
CA ASN A 114 6.78 1.43 12.07
C ASN A 114 6.25 2.56 12.98
N LEU A 115 5.45 3.49 12.43
CA LEU A 115 4.79 4.51 13.24
C LEU A 115 3.76 3.87 14.19
N HIS A 116 3.73 4.38 15.42
CA HIS A 116 2.79 3.93 16.46
C HIS A 116 1.34 4.31 16.17
N ILE A 117 1.14 5.32 15.32
CA ILE A 117 -0.18 5.83 14.95
C ILE A 117 -0.91 4.92 13.94
N LEU A 118 -0.23 3.89 13.43
CA LEU A 118 -0.82 3.01 12.45
C LEU A 118 -1.91 2.13 13.07
N LEU A 119 -3.10 2.19 12.47
CA LEU A 119 -4.23 1.36 12.83
C LEU A 119 -4.11 -0.03 12.20
N THR A 120 -4.49 -1.05 12.97
CA THR A 120 -4.66 -2.41 12.45
C THR A 120 -5.92 -2.50 11.60
N ILE A 121 -5.99 -3.54 10.75
CA ILE A 121 -7.16 -3.79 9.91
C ILE A 121 -8.48 -3.97 10.69
N VAL A 122 -8.41 -4.48 11.93
CA VAL A 122 -9.59 -4.65 12.78
C VAL A 122 -10.13 -3.30 13.21
N THR A 123 -9.23 -2.40 13.64
CA THR A 123 -9.60 -1.03 14.01
C THR A 123 -10.14 -0.28 12.80
N LEU A 124 -9.49 -0.44 11.64
CA LEU A 124 -9.92 0.12 10.37
C LEU A 124 -11.37 -0.23 10.00
N LEU A 125 -11.72 -1.52 9.96
CA LEU A 125 -13.06 -1.94 9.57
C LEU A 125 -14.14 -1.48 10.56
N ARG A 126 -13.78 -1.26 11.84
CA ARG A 126 -14.69 -0.68 12.84
C ARG A 126 -14.93 0.81 12.57
N SER A 127 -13.88 1.59 12.33
CA SER A 127 -14.00 3.03 12.03
C SER A 127 -14.85 3.29 10.78
N ILE A 128 -14.62 2.52 9.71
CA ILE A 128 -15.41 2.61 8.47
C ILE A 128 -16.89 2.29 8.72
N LYS A 129 -17.20 1.25 9.50
CA LYS A 129 -18.58 0.87 9.82
C LYS A 129 -19.30 1.91 10.68
N HIS A 130 -18.59 2.68 11.50
CA HIS A 130 -19.17 3.80 12.24
C HIS A 130 -19.41 5.02 11.35
N ALA A 131 -18.50 5.35 10.44
CA ALA A 131 -18.67 6.49 9.53
C ALA A 131 -19.79 6.34 8.50
N MET A 132 -20.23 5.10 8.22
CA MET A 132 -21.36 4.82 7.29
C MET A 132 -22.73 4.71 7.98
N ARG A 133 -22.83 4.98 9.29
CA ARG A 133 -24.10 5.09 10.02
C ARG A 133 -24.47 6.55 10.22
#